data_AF-A0A3M0XDL9-F1
#
_entry.id   AF-A0A3M0XDL9-F1
#
_cell.length_a   1.000
_cell.length_b   1.000
_cell.length_c   1.000
_cell.angle_alpha   90.00
_cell.angle_beta   90.00
_cell.angle_gamma   90.00
#
_symmetry.space_group_name_H-M   'P 1'
#
loop_
_entity.id
_entity.type
_entity.pdbx_description
1 polymer ?
#
loop_
_entity_poly.entity_id
_entity_poly.type
_entity_poly.pdbx_seq_one_letter_code
_entity_poly.pdbx_strand_id
1 'polypeptide(L)'
;NQKFEIDVILIKGYQLVGVSCTTDSTKGLCKSKGFEIFLRTRQIGGEEARAVLVTRLKSSVRDELQDELEVDTGGKENILILGEEDLKGDILKTKFKEFIS
;
A
#
# COMPACT_ATOMS: atom_id res chain seq x y z
N ASN A 1 10.65 -18.25 10.89
CA ASN A 1 10.79 -18.14 9.43
C ASN A 1 9.46 -18.36 8.75
N GLN A 2 8.69 -17.30 8.50
CA GLN A 2 7.63 -17.33 7.49
C GLN A 2 8.23 -16.81 6.19
N LYS A 3 8.05 -17.57 5.10
CA LYS A 3 8.28 -17.03 3.76
C LYS A 3 7.21 -15.97 3.50
N PHE A 4 7.60 -14.85 2.92
CA PHE A 4 6.67 -13.82 2.46
C PHE A 4 7.09 -13.41 1.05
N GLU A 5 6.14 -12.86 0.32
CA GLU A 5 6.34 -12.36 -1.03
C GLU A 5 6.00 -10.86 -1.04
N ILE A 6 6.82 -10.09 -1.74
CA ILE A 6 6.52 -8.70 -2.07
C ILE A 6 6.56 -8.64 -3.59
N ASP A 7 5.49 -8.12 -4.17
CA ASP A 7 5.33 -8.12 -5.63
C ASP A 7 6.34 -7.16 -6.28
N VAL A 8 6.53 -5.97 -5.70
CA VAL A 8 7.50 -4.97 -6.17
C VAL A 8 8.15 -4.26 -4.98
N ILE A 9 9.46 -4.05 -5.06
CA ILE A 9 10.20 -3.15 -4.16
C ILE A 9 10.80 -2.02 -4.98
N LEU A 10 10.69 -0.80 -4.46
CA LEU A 10 11.26 0.41 -5.01
C LEU A 10 12.13 1.07 -3.94
N ILE A 11 13.19 1.76 -4.38
CA ILE A 11 14.01 2.60 -3.50
C ILE A 11 14.12 3.97 -4.15
N LYS A 12 13.71 5.01 -3.43
CA LYS A 12 13.91 6.41 -3.83
C LYS A 12 14.75 7.11 -2.78
N GLY A 13 15.97 7.50 -3.16
CA GLY A 13 16.98 7.91 -2.17
C GLY A 13 17.30 6.74 -1.25
N TYR A 14 16.95 6.86 0.03
CA TYR A 14 17.10 5.81 1.04
C TYR A 14 15.78 5.23 1.52
N GLN A 15 14.64 5.71 1.01
CA GLN A 15 13.33 5.25 1.41
C GLN A 15 12.93 4.01 0.60
N LEU A 16 12.69 2.90 1.32
CA LEU A 16 12.18 1.65 0.74
C LEU A 16 10.66 1.72 0.65
N VAL A 17 10.12 1.40 -0.54
CA VAL A 17 8.68 1.30 -0.78
C VAL A 17 8.34 -0.09 -1.27
N GLY A 18 7.54 -0.82 -0.48
CA GLY A 18 7.06 -2.15 -0.82
C GLY A 18 5.64 -2.09 -1.37
N VAL A 19 5.38 -2.84 -2.43
CA VAL A 19 4.10 -2.86 -3.12
C VAL A 19 3.54 -4.26 -3.13
N SER A 20 2.25 -4.37 -2.78
CA SER A 20 1.47 -5.58 -3.03
C SER A 20 0.25 -5.27 -3.90
N CYS A 21 -0.10 -6.19 -4.77
CA CYS A 21 -1.25 -6.10 -5.66
C CYS A 21 -2.21 -7.27 -5.41
N THR A 22 -3.51 -6.99 -5.47
CA THR A 22 -4.56 -8.01 -5.41
C THR A 22 -5.68 -7.69 -6.40
N THR A 23 -6.28 -8.72 -6.97
CA THR A 23 -7.51 -8.60 -7.78
C THR A 23 -8.76 -8.61 -6.91
N ASP A 24 -8.62 -8.77 -5.60
CA ASP A 24 -9.72 -8.80 -4.65
C ASP A 24 -10.33 -7.40 -4.42
N SER A 25 -11.64 -7.37 -4.17
CA SER A 25 -12.43 -6.17 -3.95
C SER A 25 -13.19 -6.21 -2.61
N THR A 26 -12.80 -7.08 -1.69
CA THR A 26 -13.38 -7.20 -0.35
C THR A 26 -12.51 -6.47 0.68
N LYS A 27 -13.13 -5.61 1.49
CA LYS A 27 -12.42 -4.78 2.48
C LYS A 27 -11.59 -5.60 3.46
N GLY A 28 -12.16 -6.71 3.97
CA GLY A 28 -11.49 -7.56 4.95
C GLY A 28 -10.20 -8.18 4.43
N LEU A 29 -10.21 -8.76 3.22
CA LEU A 29 -8.99 -9.34 2.65
C LEU A 29 -7.96 -8.25 2.30
N CYS A 30 -8.43 -7.14 1.72
CA CYS A 30 -7.56 -6.01 1.41
C CYS A 30 -6.89 -5.43 2.67
N LYS A 31 -7.62 -5.33 3.80
CA LYS A 31 -7.05 -4.91 5.09
C LYS A 31 -5.96 -5.86 5.56
N SER A 32 -6.20 -7.17 5.51
CA SER A 32 -5.18 -8.17 5.88
C SER A 32 -3.92 -8.04 5.01
N LYS A 33 -4.07 -7.86 3.70
CA LYS A 33 -2.94 -7.64 2.79
C LYS A 33 -2.22 -6.32 3.04
N GLY A 34 -2.96 -5.26 3.39
CA GLY A 34 -2.41 -3.95 3.77
C GLY A 34 -1.48 -4.04 4.98
N PHE A 35 -1.92 -4.73 6.03
CA PHE A 35 -1.06 -5.00 7.19
C PHE A 35 0.17 -5.83 6.84
N GLU A 36 0.00 -6.87 6.03
CA GLU A 36 1.11 -7.71 5.61
C GLU A 36 2.17 -6.89 4.87
N ILE A 37 1.80 -6.16 3.81
CA ILE A 37 2.77 -5.37 3.05
C ILE A 37 3.42 -4.28 3.91
N PHE A 38 2.67 -3.63 4.79
CA PHE A 38 3.23 -2.66 5.73
C PHE A 38 4.28 -3.28 6.65
N LEU A 39 3.94 -4.36 7.35
CA LEU A 39 4.84 -5.01 8.31
C LEU A 39 6.07 -5.59 7.62
N ARG A 40 5.92 -6.23 6.45
CA ARG A 40 7.06 -6.78 5.70
C ARG A 40 7.98 -5.70 5.18
N THR A 41 7.41 -4.62 4.65
CA THR A 41 8.19 -3.47 4.18
C THR A 41 9.00 -2.85 5.32
N ARG A 42 8.37 -2.63 6.48
CA ARG A 42 9.05 -2.10 7.68
C ARG A 42 10.11 -3.04 8.23
N GLN A 43 9.90 -4.36 8.17
CA GLN A 43 10.90 -5.36 8.58
C GLN A 43 12.19 -5.29 7.75
N ILE A 44 12.09 -4.91 6.48
CA ILE A 44 13.24 -4.84 5.56
C ILE A 44 13.84 -3.43 5.55
N GLY A 45 13.00 -2.41 5.45
CA GLY A 45 13.40 -1.03 5.19
C GLY A 45 13.50 -0.15 6.44
N GLY A 46 13.16 -0.66 7.62
CA GLY A 46 13.12 0.13 8.85
C GLY A 46 11.91 1.04 8.96
N GLU A 47 11.95 1.97 9.91
CA GLU A 47 10.81 2.82 10.29
C GLU A 47 10.33 3.78 9.19
N GLU A 48 11.26 4.25 8.35
CA GLU A 48 10.97 5.17 7.24
C GLU A 48 10.39 4.48 6.00
N ALA A 49 10.24 3.16 6.03
CA ALA A 49 9.74 2.39 4.90
C ALA A 49 8.23 2.62 4.71
N ARG A 50 7.80 2.79 3.45
CA ARG A 50 6.41 3.03 3.08
C ARG A 50 5.84 1.85 2.32
N ALA A 51 4.53 1.64 2.40
CA ALA A 51 3.87 0.55 1.70
C ALA A 51 2.82 1.05 0.72
N VAL A 52 2.59 0.30 -0.35
CA VAL A 52 1.47 0.52 -1.27
C VAL A 52 0.70 -0.77 -1.45
N LEU A 53 -0.62 -0.69 -1.30
CA LEU A 53 -1.54 -1.78 -1.62
C LEU A 53 -2.40 -1.38 -2.82
N VAL A 54 -2.30 -2.16 -3.90
CA VAL A 54 -3.14 -2.03 -5.09
C VAL A 54 -4.26 -3.06 -5.04
N THR A 55 -5.51 -2.62 -5.17
CA THR A 55 -6.72 -3.45 -5.00
C THR A 55 -7.74 -3.22 -6.13
N ARG A 56 -8.86 -3.94 -6.08
CA ARG A 56 -10.07 -3.66 -6.88
C ARG A 56 -11.21 -3.04 -6.05
N LEU A 57 -10.90 -2.42 -4.92
CA LEU A 57 -11.91 -1.73 -4.11
C LEU A 57 -12.49 -0.53 -4.87
N LYS A 58 -13.80 -0.31 -4.70
CA LYS A 58 -14.45 0.94 -5.12
C LYS A 58 -14.00 2.09 -4.22
N SER A 59 -13.99 3.30 -4.78
CA SER A 59 -13.49 4.51 -4.10
C SER A 59 -13.99 4.69 -2.67
N SER A 60 -15.29 4.53 -2.39
CA SER A 60 -15.81 4.70 -1.02
C SER A 60 -15.20 3.72 -0.01
N VAL A 61 -15.08 2.44 -0.39
CA VAL A 61 -14.51 1.38 0.46
C VAL A 61 -13.00 1.51 0.55
N ARG A 62 -12.35 1.97 -0.53
CA ARG A 62 -10.93 2.29 -0.56
C ARG A 62 -10.61 3.41 0.43
N ASP A 63 -11.38 4.50 0.40
CA ASP A 63 -11.18 5.66 1.27
C ASP A 63 -11.34 5.27 2.75
N GLU A 64 -12.37 4.49 3.08
CA GLU A 64 -12.52 3.94 4.44
C GLU A 64 -11.32 3.07 4.85
N LEU A 65 -10.81 2.23 3.95
CA LEU A 65 -9.68 1.36 4.25
C LEU A 65 -8.37 2.17 4.37
N GLN A 66 -8.20 3.22 3.58
CA GLN A 66 -7.09 4.16 3.69
C GLN A 66 -7.09 4.78 5.09
N ASP A 67 -8.20 5.37 5.53
CA ASP A 67 -8.31 6.00 6.84
C ASP A 67 -8.02 5.01 7.99
N GLU A 68 -8.58 3.80 7.91
CA GLU A 68 -8.32 2.75 8.90
C GLU A 68 -6.84 2.37 8.98
N LEU A 69 -6.20 2.13 7.84
CA LEU A 69 -4.81 1.68 7.81
C LEU A 69 -3.84 2.82 8.15
N GLU A 70 -4.13 4.07 7.82
CA GLU A 70 -3.33 5.21 8.29
C GLU A 70 -3.30 5.28 9.82
N VAL A 71 -4.44 5.06 10.49
CA VAL A 71 -4.51 5.02 11.95
C VAL A 71 -3.78 3.79 12.50
N ASP A 72 -4.06 2.61 11.95
CA ASP A 72 -3.51 1.35 12.43
C ASP A 72 -1.98 1.23 12.21
N THR A 73 -1.42 1.97 11.25
CA THR A 73 0.01 1.93 10.89
C THR A 73 0.82 3.14 11.38
N GLY A 74 0.21 4.04 12.14
CA GLY A 74 0.91 5.12 12.83
C GLY A 74 1.08 6.41 12.02
N GLY A 75 0.23 6.68 11.02
CA GLY A 75 0.16 7.98 10.35
C GLY A 75 -0.20 7.94 8.86
N LYS A 76 -0.55 9.11 8.32
CA LYS A 76 -1.07 9.32 6.96
C LYS A 76 -0.12 8.96 5.80
N GLU A 77 1.16 8.76 6.10
CA GLU A 77 2.21 8.66 5.08
C GLU A 77 2.84 7.27 4.98
N ASN A 78 2.42 6.34 5.84
CA ASN A 78 3.07 5.04 5.96
C ASN A 78 2.55 4.02 4.95
N ILE A 79 1.31 4.20 4.48
CA ILE A 79 0.67 3.30 3.55
C ILE A 79 -0.27 4.03 2.58
N LEU A 80 -0.19 3.67 1.29
CA LEU A 80 -1.12 4.12 0.25
C LEU A 80 -1.98 2.96 -0.22
N ILE A 81 -3.29 3.16 -0.27
CA ILE A 81 -4.26 2.22 -0.84
C ILE A 81 -4.75 2.77 -2.18
N LEU A 82 -4.68 1.92 -3.21
CA LEU A 82 -5.16 2.22 -4.55
C LEU A 82 -6.32 1.28 -4.89
N GLY A 83 -7.43 1.87 -5.33
CA GLY A 83 -8.65 1.17 -5.72
C GLY A 83 -8.77 1.02 -7.23
N GLU A 84 -9.90 0.47 -7.67
CA GLU A 84 -10.16 0.20 -9.09
C GLU A 84 -10.09 1.48 -9.95
N GLU A 85 -10.65 2.59 -9.46
CA GLU A 85 -10.66 3.85 -10.19
C GLU A 85 -9.25 4.45 -10.34
N ASP A 86 -8.32 4.10 -9.44
CA ASP A 86 -6.94 4.57 -9.48
C ASP A 86 -6.08 3.81 -10.50
N LEU A 87 -6.51 2.64 -10.96
CA LEU A 87 -5.74 1.79 -11.89
C LEU A 87 -5.64 2.37 -13.30
N LYS A 88 -6.40 3.42 -13.62
CA LYS A 88 -6.25 4.16 -14.88
C LYS A 88 -4.81 4.66 -14.97
N GLY A 89 -4.12 4.35 -16.07
CA GLY A 89 -2.66 4.46 -16.16
C GLY A 89 -2.07 5.80 -15.72
N ASP A 90 -2.71 6.92 -16.04
CA ASP A 90 -2.24 8.25 -15.63
C ASP A 90 -2.53 8.58 -14.17
N ILE A 91 -3.67 8.11 -13.64
CA ILE A 91 -4.04 8.30 -12.23
C ILE A 91 -3.10 7.49 -11.34
N LEU A 92 -2.88 6.21 -11.69
CA LEU A 92 -1.97 5.32 -10.99
C LEU A 92 -0.57 5.95 -10.88
N LYS A 93 -0.02 6.37 -12.04
CA LYS A 93 1.29 7.01 -12.10
C LYS A 93 1.36 8.28 -11.25
N THR A 94 0.31 9.10 -11.28
CA THR A 94 0.28 10.38 -10.54
C THR A 94 0.25 10.14 -9.04
N LYS A 95 -0.71 9.35 -8.55
CA LYS A 95 -0.83 9.04 -7.11
C LYS A 95 0.40 8.35 -6.56
N PHE A 96 0.95 7.40 -7.32
CA PHE A 96 2.15 6.70 -6.89
C PHE A 96 3.35 7.65 -6.83
N LYS A 97 3.51 8.55 -7.82
CA LYS A 97 4.56 9.59 -7.80
C LYS A 97 4.41 10.54 -6.62
N GLU A 98 3.20 11.01 -6.34
CA GLU A 98 2.92 11.90 -5.20
C GLU A 98 3.27 11.23 -3.88
N PHE A 99 2.93 9.94 -3.71
CA PHE A 99 3.21 9.22 -2.47
C PHE A 99 4.69 8.95 -2.21
N ILE A 100 5.45 8.66 -3.27
CA ILE A 100 6.91 8.48 -3.16
C ILE A 100 7.66 9.81 -3.26
N SER A 101 6.98 10.95 -3.44
CA SER A 101 7.63 12.25 -3.58
C SER A 101 8.27 12.71 -2.28
#